data_AF-A0A136JQ31-F1
#
_entry.id   AF-A0A136JQ31-F1
#
_cell.length_a   1.000
_cell.length_b   1.000
_cell.length_c   1.000
_cell.angle_alpha   90.00
_cell.angle_beta   90.00
_cell.angle_gamma   90.00
#
_symmetry.space_group_name_H-M   'P 1'
#
loop_
_entity.id
_entity.type
_entity.pdbx_description
1 polymer ?
#
loop_
_entity_poly.entity_id
_entity_poly.type
_entity_poly.pdbx_seq_one_letter_code
_entity_poly.pdbx_strand_id
1 'polypeptide(L)'
;MTPSEVRQPRGSWCRLVTMHMVLVGCSVILGMEPSEAWAVERLSHLQRAKVFLQAGDYRQALEACQAEVRDRPSARSYVYLTYVYHAVNGYLEQLAATDQWVRVEHLYLNLATGRPEDLVDPPDVLARIAKELIQQAVQRQSDVTAAMAARLDEAVVQRLWEEQTAWRKARAADWWAGVPLEWHWERP
;
A
#
# COMPACT_ATOMS: atom_id res chain seq x y z
N MET A 1 6.74 68.42 26.98
CA MET A 1 7.76 68.33 28.05
C MET A 1 7.45 67.08 28.87
N THR A 2 8.40 66.16 28.92
CA THR A 2 8.50 64.99 29.80
C THR A 2 8.71 65.43 31.27
N PRO A 3 8.95 64.56 32.29
CA PRO A 3 8.89 63.09 32.41
C PRO A 3 8.24 62.62 33.75
N SER A 4 8.45 61.33 34.08
CA SER A 4 8.66 60.75 35.44
C SER A 4 7.42 60.24 36.18
N GLU A 5 7.44 59.15 36.95
CA GLU A 5 8.19 57.89 37.03
C GLU A 5 7.46 57.10 38.14
N VAL A 6 7.49 55.76 38.07
CA VAL A 6 7.57 54.84 39.24
C VAL A 6 6.43 54.83 40.26
N ARG A 7 5.70 53.70 40.36
CA ARG A 7 5.90 52.61 41.36
C ARG A 7 4.62 51.78 41.52
N GLN A 8 4.70 50.47 41.25
CA GLN A 8 3.74 49.49 41.81
C GLN A 8 3.96 49.37 43.33
N PRO A 9 2.94 48.92 44.08
CA PRO A 9 3.07 47.56 44.57
C PRO A 9 1.78 46.72 44.54
N ARG A 10 2.07 45.42 44.53
CA ARG A 10 1.20 44.24 44.56
C ARG A 10 0.18 44.29 45.70
N GLY A 11 -1.04 43.84 45.42
CA GLY A 11 -2.03 43.52 46.43
C GLY A 11 -3.19 42.77 45.81
N SER A 12 -3.16 41.45 45.95
CA SER A 12 -4.16 40.43 45.61
C SER A 12 -5.63 40.92 45.63
N TRP A 13 -6.30 40.90 44.48
CA TRP A 13 -7.75 41.08 44.39
C TRP A 13 -8.44 39.74 44.19
N CYS A 14 -9.39 39.48 45.09
CA CYS A 14 -10.49 38.56 44.91
C CYS A 14 -11.12 38.67 43.52
N ARG A 15 -11.52 37.53 42.95
CA ARG A 15 -12.79 37.38 42.18
C ARG A 15 -13.10 35.91 41.91
N LEU A 16 -14.12 35.42 42.61
CA LEU A 16 -15.03 34.37 42.16
C LEU A 16 -15.78 34.87 40.91
N VAL A 17 -15.78 34.10 39.81
CA VAL A 17 -16.83 34.00 38.76
C VAL A 17 -16.57 32.66 38.03
N THR A 18 -17.31 31.58 38.31
CA THR A 18 -18.57 31.11 37.70
C THR A 18 -18.55 30.93 36.16
N MET A 19 -18.30 29.67 35.73
CA MET A 19 -19.11 28.83 34.82
C MET A 19 -19.38 29.23 33.34
N HIS A 20 -19.19 28.21 32.48
CA HIS A 20 -19.66 27.97 31.09
C HIS A 20 -18.86 28.53 29.90
N MET A 21 -18.34 27.65 29.02
CA MET A 21 -19.01 27.24 27.75
C MET A 21 -18.02 26.58 26.76
N VAL A 22 -18.30 25.31 26.45
CA VAL A 22 -18.12 24.54 25.20
C VAL A 22 -17.17 25.06 24.11
N LEU A 23 -16.19 24.23 23.73
CA LEU A 23 -15.90 24.00 22.30
C LEU A 23 -15.46 22.55 22.08
N VAL A 24 -16.38 21.82 21.45
CA VAL A 24 -16.23 20.49 20.88
C VAL A 24 -15.14 20.53 19.82
N GLY A 25 -14.02 19.86 20.09
CA GLY A 25 -13.01 19.49 19.11
C GLY A 25 -13.03 17.98 18.93
N CYS A 26 -14.09 17.46 18.32
CA CYS A 26 -14.19 16.06 17.92
C CYS A 26 -13.23 15.84 16.73
N SER A 27 -11.94 15.69 17.02
CA SER A 27 -10.98 15.18 16.05
C SER A 27 -11.21 13.68 15.94
N VAL A 28 -11.96 13.31 14.91
CA VAL A 28 -12.13 11.94 14.43
C VAL A 28 -10.75 11.41 14.06
N ILE A 29 -10.09 10.73 15.00
CA ILE A 29 -9.00 9.80 14.69
C ILE A 29 -9.70 8.53 14.22
N LEU A 30 -9.74 8.32 12.90
CA LEU A 30 -10.25 7.10 12.29
C LEU A 30 -9.40 5.93 12.84
N GLY A 31 -10.07 5.00 13.53
CA GLY A 31 -9.46 3.88 14.22
C GLY A 31 -8.80 2.88 13.27
N MET A 32 -7.50 2.67 13.47
CA MET A 32 -6.95 1.31 13.46
C MET A 32 -6.88 0.88 14.91
N GLU A 33 -7.69 -0.13 15.27
CA GLU A 33 -7.58 -0.78 16.57
C GLU A 33 -6.15 -1.36 16.68
N PRO A 34 -5.37 -1.05 17.73
CA PRO A 34 -3.99 -1.50 17.84
C PRO A 34 -3.87 -3.04 17.77
N SER A 35 -4.93 -3.78 18.12
CA SER A 35 -4.96 -5.25 18.08
C SER A 35 -4.71 -5.86 16.70
N GLU A 36 -5.13 -5.19 15.62
CA GLU A 36 -4.96 -5.72 14.26
C GLU A 36 -3.52 -5.55 13.76
N ALA A 37 -2.87 -4.44 14.10
CA ALA A 37 -1.47 -4.19 13.76
C ALA A 37 -0.54 -5.26 14.38
N TRP A 38 -0.73 -5.57 15.67
CA TRP A 38 0.03 -6.63 16.36
C TRP A 38 -0.27 -8.03 15.83
N ALA A 39 -1.45 -8.26 15.26
CA ALA A 39 -1.80 -9.55 14.66
C ALA A 39 -1.08 -9.77 13.33
N VAL A 40 -0.98 -8.73 12.50
CA VAL A 40 -0.24 -8.77 11.23
C VAL A 40 1.27 -8.93 11.45
N GLU A 41 1.81 -8.38 12.54
CA GLU A 41 3.25 -8.48 12.85
C GLU A 41 3.71 -9.92 13.15
N ARG A 42 2.80 -10.78 13.63
CA ARG A 42 3.08 -12.22 13.88
C ARG A 42 3.05 -13.08 12.61
N LEU A 43 2.58 -12.54 11.50
CA LEU A 43 2.46 -13.26 10.24
C LEU A 43 3.82 -13.32 9.52
N SER A 44 4.06 -14.40 8.78
CA SER A 44 5.20 -14.46 7.86
C SER A 44 5.09 -13.37 6.80
N HIS A 45 6.20 -13.00 6.17
CA HIS A 45 6.20 -11.97 5.12
C HIS A 45 5.17 -12.25 4.02
N LEU A 46 5.06 -13.50 3.58
CA LEU A 46 4.06 -13.89 2.60
C LEU A 46 2.64 -13.76 3.13
N GLN A 47 2.35 -14.23 4.35
CA GLN A 47 1.01 -14.06 4.94
C GLN A 47 0.60 -12.58 5.01
N ARG A 48 1.51 -11.68 5.38
CA ARG A 48 1.26 -10.23 5.33
C ARG A 48 0.99 -9.76 3.90
N ALA A 49 1.80 -10.19 2.95
CA ALA A 49 1.62 -9.83 1.55
C ALA A 49 0.23 -10.26 1.02
N LYS A 50 -0.27 -11.43 1.40
CA LYS A 50 -1.63 -11.89 1.06
C LYS A 50 -2.70 -10.95 1.62
N VAL A 51 -2.57 -10.58 2.90
CA VAL A 51 -3.52 -9.65 3.57
C VAL A 51 -3.50 -8.28 2.88
N PHE A 52 -2.31 -7.73 2.61
CA PHE A 52 -2.18 -6.45 1.92
C PHE A 52 -2.73 -6.48 0.49
N LEU A 53 -2.52 -7.58 -0.24
CA LEU A 53 -3.08 -7.78 -1.57
C LEU A 53 -4.61 -7.76 -1.54
N GLN A 54 -5.23 -8.45 -0.57
CA GLN A 54 -6.68 -8.47 -0.38
C GLN A 54 -7.24 -7.10 0.01
N ALA A 55 -6.46 -6.31 0.73
CA ALA A 55 -6.79 -4.92 1.06
C ALA A 55 -6.55 -3.94 -0.11
N GLY A 56 -5.90 -4.37 -1.19
CA GLY A 56 -5.48 -3.51 -2.30
C GLY A 56 -4.29 -2.60 -1.98
N ASP A 57 -3.58 -2.83 -0.88
CA ASP A 57 -2.34 -2.12 -0.53
C ASP A 57 -1.14 -2.80 -1.21
N TYR A 58 -0.99 -2.52 -2.52
CA TYR A 58 0.04 -3.16 -3.33
C TYR A 58 1.46 -2.78 -2.94
N ARG A 59 1.69 -1.58 -2.39
CA ARG A 59 3.01 -1.19 -1.89
C ARG A 59 3.43 -2.08 -0.73
N GLN A 60 2.58 -2.21 0.29
CA GLN A 60 2.86 -3.09 1.42
C GLN A 60 2.97 -4.56 1.00
N ALA A 61 2.15 -5.02 0.04
CA ALA A 61 2.26 -6.36 -0.51
C ALA A 61 3.61 -6.63 -1.19
N LEU A 62 4.09 -5.68 -2.01
CA LEU A 62 5.39 -5.76 -2.66
C LEU A 62 6.54 -5.73 -1.66
N GLU A 63 6.52 -4.81 -0.69
CA GLU A 63 7.54 -4.72 0.36
C GLU A 63 7.64 -6.03 1.17
N ALA A 64 6.49 -6.63 1.49
CA ALA A 64 6.44 -7.90 2.21
C ALA A 64 6.99 -9.06 1.34
N CYS A 65 6.61 -9.18 0.07
CA CYS A 65 7.19 -10.19 -0.82
C CYS A 65 8.71 -9.99 -1.05
N GLN A 66 9.17 -8.74 -1.17
CA GLN A 66 10.59 -8.42 -1.29
C GLN A 66 11.37 -8.80 -0.03
N ALA A 67 10.78 -8.59 1.15
CA ALA A 67 11.35 -9.05 2.41
C ALA A 67 11.50 -10.58 2.44
N GLU A 68 10.49 -11.34 2.02
CA GLU A 68 10.61 -12.81 1.91
C GLU A 68 11.75 -13.23 0.97
N VAL A 69 11.84 -12.61 -0.21
CA VAL A 69 12.92 -12.92 -1.17
C VAL A 69 14.29 -12.61 -0.59
N ARG A 70 14.44 -11.51 0.14
CA ARG A 70 15.69 -11.13 0.80
C ARG A 70 16.06 -12.10 1.91
N ASP A 71 15.10 -12.47 2.75
CA ASP A 71 15.38 -13.24 3.97
C ASP A 71 15.45 -14.75 3.68
N ARG A 72 14.66 -15.25 2.72
CA ARG A 72 14.57 -16.65 2.29
C ARG A 72 14.35 -16.76 0.76
N PRO A 73 15.40 -16.55 -0.05
CA PRO A 73 15.29 -16.66 -1.50
C PRO A 73 14.98 -18.09 -1.93
N SER A 74 13.95 -18.26 -2.74
CA SER A 74 13.53 -19.55 -3.31
C SER A 74 12.75 -19.33 -4.61
N ALA A 75 12.63 -20.35 -5.46
CA ALA A 75 11.81 -20.26 -6.66
C ALA A 75 10.37 -19.83 -6.34
N ARG A 76 9.77 -20.35 -5.24
CA ARG A 76 8.43 -19.97 -4.79
C ARG A 76 8.35 -18.49 -4.39
N SER A 77 9.28 -17.98 -3.58
CA SER A 77 9.23 -16.58 -3.14
C SER A 77 9.40 -15.61 -4.30
N TYR A 78 10.23 -15.94 -5.30
CA TYR A 78 10.29 -15.16 -6.54
C TYR A 78 9.00 -15.24 -7.36
N VAL A 79 8.38 -16.42 -7.52
CA VAL A 79 7.08 -16.55 -8.22
C VAL A 79 5.99 -15.73 -7.52
N TYR A 80 5.98 -15.69 -6.20
CA TYR A 80 5.01 -14.88 -5.45
C TYR A 80 5.22 -13.39 -5.66
N LEU A 81 6.48 -12.94 -5.66
CA LEU A 81 6.79 -11.55 -5.99
C LEU A 81 6.39 -11.21 -7.44
N THR A 82 6.69 -12.07 -8.41
CA THR A 82 6.25 -11.93 -9.81
C THR A 82 4.72 -11.86 -9.90
N TYR A 83 4.00 -12.70 -9.14
CA TYR A 83 2.54 -12.68 -9.07
C TYR A 83 2.01 -11.34 -8.59
N VAL A 84 2.59 -10.76 -7.54
CA VAL A 84 2.14 -9.44 -7.03
C VAL A 84 2.36 -8.35 -8.07
N TYR A 85 3.46 -8.35 -8.82
CA TYR A 85 3.64 -7.40 -9.95
C TYR A 85 2.56 -7.56 -11.01
N HIS A 86 2.21 -8.79 -11.37
CA HIS A 86 1.10 -9.00 -12.30
C HIS A 86 -0.25 -8.55 -11.73
N ALA A 87 -0.49 -8.77 -10.43
CA ALA A 87 -1.70 -8.33 -9.76
C ALA A 87 -1.83 -6.79 -9.79
N VAL A 88 -0.73 -6.06 -9.60
CA VAL A 88 -0.70 -4.59 -9.79
C VAL A 88 -1.18 -4.22 -11.20
N ASN A 89 -0.64 -4.88 -12.23
CA ASN A 89 -1.07 -4.61 -13.61
C ASN A 89 -2.55 -4.95 -13.84
N GLY A 90 -3.03 -6.10 -13.34
CA GLY A 90 -4.43 -6.49 -13.48
C GLY A 90 -5.41 -5.51 -12.81
N TYR A 91 -5.06 -5.05 -11.60
CA TYR A 91 -5.85 -4.03 -10.91
C TYR A 91 -5.81 -2.68 -11.64
N LEU A 92 -4.63 -2.30 -12.14
CA LEU A 92 -4.46 -1.07 -12.93
C LEU A 92 -5.30 -1.09 -14.22
N GLU A 93 -5.34 -2.23 -14.92
CA GLU A 93 -6.21 -2.44 -16.08
C GLU A 93 -7.69 -2.32 -15.71
N GLN A 94 -8.09 -2.91 -14.58
CA GLN A 94 -9.46 -2.79 -14.08
C GLN A 94 -9.86 -1.33 -13.78
N LEU A 95 -8.98 -0.56 -13.14
CA LEU A 95 -9.23 0.85 -12.86
C LEU A 95 -9.41 1.64 -14.15
N ALA A 96 -8.54 1.43 -15.14
CA ALA A 96 -8.64 2.10 -16.43
C ALA A 96 -9.91 1.67 -17.21
N ALA A 97 -10.27 0.39 -17.18
CA ALA A 97 -11.46 -0.14 -17.85
C ALA A 97 -12.77 0.38 -17.25
N THR A 98 -12.74 0.81 -15.98
CA THR A 98 -13.89 1.36 -15.26
C THR A 98 -13.83 2.89 -15.11
N ASP A 99 -12.96 3.55 -15.89
CA ASP A 99 -12.82 5.01 -15.93
C ASP A 99 -12.41 5.65 -14.57
N GLN A 100 -11.76 4.86 -13.69
CA GLN A 100 -11.35 5.29 -12.36
C GLN A 100 -9.94 5.91 -12.37
N TRP A 101 -9.73 6.93 -13.21
CA TRP A 101 -8.42 7.56 -13.44
C TRP A 101 -7.79 8.20 -12.20
N VAL A 102 -8.61 8.78 -11.31
CA VAL A 102 -8.13 9.31 -10.01
C VAL A 102 -7.49 8.22 -9.15
N ARG A 103 -8.05 7.00 -9.18
CA ARG A 103 -7.48 5.87 -8.43
C ARG A 103 -6.19 5.34 -9.06
N VAL A 104 -6.04 5.46 -10.37
CA VAL A 104 -4.78 5.14 -11.07
C VAL A 104 -3.67 6.06 -10.60
N GLU A 105 -3.95 7.36 -10.51
CA GLU A 105 -3.02 8.36 -10.00
C GLU A 105 -2.65 8.10 -8.52
N HIS A 106 -3.65 7.83 -7.67
CA HIS A 106 -3.38 7.47 -6.28
C HIS A 106 -2.52 6.20 -6.15
N LEU A 107 -2.76 5.19 -6.99
CA LEU A 107 -1.93 3.99 -7.03
C LEU A 107 -0.49 4.33 -7.41
N TYR A 108 -0.29 5.20 -8.40
CA TYR A 108 1.04 5.67 -8.78
C TYR A 108 1.75 6.38 -7.63
N LEU A 109 1.08 7.35 -7.00
CA LEU A 109 1.63 8.09 -5.86
C LEU A 109 1.99 7.17 -4.69
N ASN A 110 1.13 6.18 -4.42
CA ASN A 110 1.36 5.17 -3.39
C ASN A 110 2.62 4.34 -3.71
N LEU A 111 2.77 3.87 -4.95
CA LEU A 111 3.91 3.06 -5.37
C LEU A 111 5.23 3.85 -5.52
N ALA A 112 5.17 5.16 -5.80
CA ALA A 112 6.33 5.97 -6.12
C ALA A 112 7.04 6.63 -4.91
N THR A 113 6.38 6.70 -3.74
CA THR A 113 6.85 7.34 -2.49
C THR A 113 7.82 8.53 -2.66
N GLY A 114 7.29 9.75 -2.76
CA GLY A 114 8.07 10.98 -2.56
C GLY A 114 7.67 12.16 -3.45
N ARG A 115 6.85 13.05 -2.88
CA ARG A 115 6.33 14.35 -3.36
C ARG A 115 5.08 14.36 -4.25
N PRO A 116 3.90 14.10 -3.67
CA PRO A 116 2.60 14.37 -4.30
C PRO A 116 2.26 15.86 -4.43
N GLU A 117 3.06 16.79 -3.90
CA GLU A 117 2.65 18.19 -3.70
C GLU A 117 2.62 19.08 -4.97
N ASP A 118 2.98 18.55 -6.14
CA ASP A 118 2.95 19.28 -7.44
C ASP A 118 1.81 18.83 -8.38
N LEU A 119 0.93 17.91 -7.97
CA LEU A 119 -0.24 17.51 -8.76
C LEU A 119 -1.47 18.35 -8.36
N VAL A 120 -1.52 19.56 -8.91
CA VAL A 120 -2.76 20.33 -9.00
C VAL A 120 -3.52 19.82 -10.23
N ASP A 121 -4.72 19.26 -10.00
CA ASP A 121 -5.69 18.73 -10.99
C ASP A 121 -5.15 18.53 -12.42
N PRO A 122 -4.40 17.45 -12.67
CA PRO A 122 -3.95 17.14 -14.01
C PRO A 122 -5.10 16.46 -14.78
N PRO A 123 -5.36 16.87 -16.03
CA PRO A 123 -6.32 16.18 -16.89
C PRO A 123 -5.94 14.70 -17.08
N ASP A 124 -6.90 13.87 -17.52
CA ASP A 124 -6.78 12.42 -17.83
C ASP A 124 -5.43 11.95 -18.41
N VAL A 125 -4.74 12.85 -19.11
CA VAL A 125 -3.38 12.69 -19.64
C VAL A 125 -2.40 12.19 -18.57
N LEU A 126 -2.41 12.75 -17.35
CA LEU A 126 -1.45 12.30 -16.34
C LEU A 126 -1.79 10.90 -15.82
N ALA A 127 -3.06 10.58 -15.60
CA ALA A 127 -3.46 9.25 -15.17
C ALA A 127 -3.09 8.19 -16.22
N ARG A 128 -3.15 8.53 -17.52
CA ARG A 128 -2.65 7.65 -18.59
C ARG A 128 -1.13 7.50 -18.56
N ILE A 129 -0.39 8.57 -18.33
CA ILE A 129 1.07 8.49 -18.16
C ILE A 129 1.42 7.64 -16.93
N ALA A 130 0.75 7.87 -15.80
CA ALA A 130 0.90 7.12 -14.56
C ALA A 130 0.66 5.62 -14.79
N LYS A 131 -0.42 5.27 -15.52
CA LYS A 131 -0.69 3.90 -15.95
C LYS A 131 0.52 3.33 -16.70
N GLU A 132 0.95 3.97 -17.79
CA GLU A 132 2.07 3.46 -18.60
C GLU A 132 3.37 3.32 -17.81
N LEU A 133 3.68 4.28 -16.93
CA LEU A 133 4.86 4.23 -16.06
C LEU A 133 4.81 3.04 -15.09
N ILE A 134 3.66 2.82 -14.45
CA ILE A 134 3.46 1.64 -13.59
C ILE A 134 3.61 0.38 -14.43
N GLN A 135 2.91 0.26 -15.56
CA GLN A 135 2.93 -0.94 -16.41
C GLN A 135 4.35 -1.31 -16.85
N GLN A 136 5.13 -0.33 -17.31
CA GLN A 136 6.52 -0.55 -17.68
C GLN A 136 7.40 -0.96 -16.50
N ALA A 137 7.20 -0.35 -15.33
CA ALA A 137 7.97 -0.68 -14.14
C ALA A 137 7.65 -2.10 -13.64
N VAL A 138 6.38 -2.44 -13.50
CA VAL A 138 5.96 -3.77 -13.02
C VAL A 138 6.33 -4.86 -14.02
N GLN A 139 6.24 -4.59 -15.33
CA GLN A 139 6.66 -5.56 -16.36
C GLN A 139 8.17 -5.85 -16.27
N ARG A 140 9.01 -4.81 -16.21
CA ARG A 140 10.47 -5.02 -16.06
C ARG A 140 10.80 -5.80 -14.79
N GLN A 141 10.15 -5.48 -13.68
CA GLN A 141 10.39 -6.17 -12.41
C GLN A 141 9.83 -7.60 -12.41
N SER A 142 8.68 -7.85 -13.05
CA SER A 142 8.14 -9.20 -13.21
C SER A 142 9.07 -10.06 -14.06
N ASP A 143 9.63 -9.52 -15.13
CA ASP A 143 10.53 -10.28 -16.01
C ASP A 143 11.82 -10.68 -15.29
N VAL A 144 12.42 -9.75 -14.53
CA VAL A 144 13.61 -10.03 -13.72
C VAL A 144 13.30 -11.10 -12.67
N THR A 145 12.20 -10.96 -11.93
CA THR A 145 11.85 -11.90 -10.86
C THR A 145 11.44 -13.26 -11.38
N ALA A 146 10.72 -13.33 -12.51
CA ALA A 146 10.37 -14.57 -13.20
C ALA A 146 11.62 -15.32 -13.66
N ALA A 147 12.58 -14.61 -14.28
CA ALA A 147 13.83 -15.20 -14.71
C ALA A 147 14.66 -15.73 -13.52
N MET A 148 14.67 -15.01 -12.40
CA MET A 148 15.32 -15.48 -11.16
C MET A 148 14.64 -16.73 -10.60
N ALA A 149 13.31 -16.81 -10.63
CA ALA A 149 12.59 -18.00 -10.21
C ALA A 149 12.95 -19.22 -11.06
N ALA A 150 12.89 -19.07 -12.40
CA ALA A 150 13.15 -20.16 -13.34
C ALA A 150 14.58 -20.69 -13.22
N ARG A 151 15.54 -19.82 -12.92
CA ARG A 151 16.94 -20.21 -12.65
C ARG A 151 17.11 -21.06 -11.41
N LEU A 152 16.24 -20.92 -10.40
CA LEU A 152 16.34 -21.68 -9.16
C LEU A 152 15.68 -23.05 -9.28
N ASP A 153 14.48 -23.11 -9.86
CA ASP A 153 13.73 -24.36 -10.08
C ASP A 153 12.66 -24.18 -11.15
N GLU A 154 13.01 -24.52 -12.39
CA GLU A 154 12.11 -24.38 -13.55
C GLU A 154 10.85 -25.26 -13.44
N ALA A 155 10.98 -26.48 -12.91
CA ALA A 155 9.86 -27.41 -12.79
C ALA A 155 8.81 -26.91 -11.79
N VAL A 156 9.25 -26.38 -10.64
CA VAL A 156 8.35 -25.75 -9.67
C VAL A 156 7.69 -24.51 -10.24
N VAL A 157 8.44 -23.66 -10.96
CA VAL A 157 7.92 -22.45 -11.59
C VAL A 157 6.83 -22.77 -12.60
N GLN A 158 7.07 -23.75 -13.49
CA GLN A 158 6.11 -24.16 -14.50
C GLN A 158 4.79 -24.62 -13.87
N ARG A 159 4.85 -25.46 -12.83
CA ARG A 159 3.65 -25.89 -12.09
C ARG A 159 2.90 -24.70 -11.49
N LEU A 160 3.60 -23.76 -10.86
CA LEU A 160 2.96 -22.60 -10.25
C LEU A 160 2.34 -21.65 -11.29
N TRP A 161 2.94 -21.51 -12.48
CA TRP A 161 2.35 -20.73 -13.56
C TRP A 161 1.08 -21.37 -14.15
N GLU A 162 1.01 -22.69 -14.17
CA GLU A 162 -0.22 -23.40 -14.55
C GLU A 162 -1.34 -23.15 -13.53
N GLU A 163 -1.03 -23.25 -12.23
CA GLU A 163 -1.95 -22.90 -11.14
C GLU A 163 -2.41 -21.43 -11.23
N GLN A 164 -1.47 -20.50 -11.49
CA GLN A 164 -1.79 -19.09 -11.69
C GLN A 164 -2.70 -18.87 -12.90
N THR A 165 -2.39 -19.49 -14.04
CA THR A 165 -3.22 -19.41 -15.25
C THR A 165 -4.63 -19.90 -14.98
N ALA A 166 -4.76 -21.03 -14.29
CA ALA A 166 -6.06 -21.59 -13.89
C ALA A 166 -6.83 -20.62 -12.96
N TRP A 167 -6.16 -20.05 -11.96
CA TRP A 167 -6.73 -19.04 -11.06
C TRP A 167 -7.25 -17.82 -11.81
N ARG A 168 -6.44 -17.23 -12.71
CA ARG A 168 -6.85 -16.07 -13.51
C ARG A 168 -8.05 -16.38 -14.39
N LYS A 169 -8.10 -17.57 -14.97
CA LYS A 169 -9.22 -18.01 -15.81
C LYS A 169 -10.51 -18.19 -14.99
N ALA A 170 -10.41 -18.76 -13.79
CA ALA A 170 -11.55 -18.93 -12.89
C ALA A 170 -12.05 -17.60 -12.31
N ARG A 171 -11.20 -16.58 -12.25
CA ARG A 171 -11.45 -15.30 -11.58
C ARG A 171 -11.11 -14.09 -12.44
N ALA A 172 -11.61 -14.09 -13.68
CA ALA A 172 -11.26 -13.06 -14.67
C ALA A 172 -11.50 -11.62 -14.19
N ALA A 173 -12.51 -11.41 -13.32
CA ALA A 173 -12.90 -10.09 -12.84
C ALA A 173 -12.22 -9.62 -11.55
N ASP A 174 -11.48 -10.48 -10.84
CA ASP A 174 -10.94 -10.13 -9.52
C ASP A 174 -9.69 -10.91 -9.08
N TRP A 175 -9.04 -11.67 -10.00
CA TRP A 175 -7.88 -12.48 -9.66
C TRP A 175 -6.74 -11.68 -9.02
N TRP A 176 -6.61 -10.39 -9.36
CA TRP A 176 -5.61 -9.47 -8.82
C TRP A 176 -5.83 -9.11 -7.34
N ALA A 177 -7.03 -9.31 -6.80
CA ALA A 177 -7.35 -9.02 -5.40
C ALA A 177 -7.09 -10.22 -4.46
N GLY A 178 -6.50 -11.30 -4.96
CA GLY A 178 -6.24 -12.51 -4.19
C GLY A 178 -5.12 -13.36 -4.77
N VAL A 179 -4.95 -14.56 -4.25
CA VAL A 179 -3.91 -15.52 -4.66
C VAL A 179 -4.54 -16.90 -4.88
N PRO A 180 -3.92 -17.77 -5.71
CA PRO A 180 -4.37 -19.15 -5.86
C PRO A 180 -4.46 -19.86 -4.50
N LEU A 181 -5.50 -20.68 -4.30
CA LEU A 181 -5.75 -21.35 -3.02
C LEU A 181 -4.74 -22.46 -2.74
N GLU A 182 -4.24 -23.07 -3.81
CA GLU A 182 -3.21 -24.09 -3.85
C GLU A 182 -1.85 -23.53 -3.40
N TRP A 183 -1.70 -22.21 -3.44
CA TRP A 183 -0.50 -21.56 -2.97
C TRP A 183 -0.55 -21.49 -1.44
N HIS A 184 0.11 -22.45 -0.81
CA HIS A 184 0.39 -22.43 0.63
C HIS A 184 1.36 -21.29 0.97
N TRP A 185 0.83 -20.07 1.15
CA TRP A 185 1.54 -18.89 1.69
C TRP A 185 1.77 -19.05 3.20
N GLU A 186 1.93 -20.28 3.65
CA GLU A 186 1.88 -20.73 5.03
C GLU A 186 3.18 -21.44 5.34
N ARG A 187 4.17 -20.67 5.80
CA ARG A 187 5.06 -21.14 6.85
C ARG A 187 5.80 -19.97 7.51
N PRO A 188 5.85 -19.89 8.84
CA PRO A 188 6.89 -19.15 9.55
C PRO A 188 8.28 -19.79 9.34
#